data_AF-A0A433K5L3-F1
#
_entry.id   AF-A0A433K5L3-F1
#
_cell.length_a   1.000
_cell.length_b   1.000
_cell.length_c   1.000
_cell.angle_alpha   90.00
_cell.angle_beta   90.00
_cell.angle_gamma   90.00
#
_symmetry.space_group_name_H-M   'P 1'
#
loop_
_entity.id
_entity.type
_entity.pdbx_description
1 polymer ?
#
loop_
_entity_poly.entity_id
_entity_poly.type
_entity_poly.pdbx_seq_one_letter_code
_entity_poly.pdbx_strand_id
1 'polypeptide(L)'
;MARKTKAQIMLDQAEKKKIEEKKNAATTELYLHCRGHATMALSKLHGSGFDGVAALERLSRSVDRIHNNDTNEIEAMLMTQAKSLEYLFYDALGKIPNSNLEHAEVFASIALKAQSGCRKTLMALAELKHPRRSTTIIRQQNNAITQQVNNNVKSEVCEIENNKNIANELNAKVAHEAKNMDIGTTVAPSSANTSAEAMAMLDRPKNS
;
A
#
# COMPACT_ATOMS: atom_id res chain seq x y z
N MET A 1 17.86 -7.72 -63.59
CA MET A 1 18.12 -7.33 -62.17
C MET A 1 18.64 -5.90 -62.16
N ALA A 2 17.77 -4.90 -61.94
CA ALA A 2 18.19 -3.49 -61.93
C ALA A 2 19.06 -3.21 -60.68
N ARG A 3 20.29 -2.73 -60.87
CA ARG A 3 21.19 -2.34 -59.77
C ARG A 3 20.70 -1.01 -59.18
N LYS A 4 20.42 -0.99 -57.87
CA LYS A 4 20.05 0.23 -57.14
C LYS A 4 21.19 1.27 -57.21
N THR A 5 20.84 2.52 -57.50
CA THR A 5 21.77 3.65 -57.53
C THR A 5 22.30 3.96 -56.13
N LYS A 6 23.51 4.52 -56.01
CA LYS A 6 24.13 4.89 -54.72
C LYS A 6 23.23 5.76 -53.82
N ALA A 7 22.45 6.67 -54.42
CA ALA A 7 21.46 7.48 -53.72
C ALA A 7 20.30 6.66 -53.13
N GLN A 8 19.85 5.63 -53.86
CA GLN A 8 18.80 4.71 -53.40
C GLN A 8 19.28 3.88 -52.19
N ILE A 9 20.55 3.46 -52.20
CA ILE A 9 21.16 2.72 -51.09
C ILE A 9 21.26 3.58 -49.83
N MET A 10 21.65 4.86 -49.97
CA MET A 10 21.73 5.78 -48.84
C MET A 10 20.36 6.13 -48.23
N LEU A 11 19.32 6.27 -49.06
CA LEU A 11 17.94 6.44 -48.59
C LEU A 11 17.45 5.20 -47.83
N ASP A 12 17.64 3.99 -48.38
CA ASP A 12 17.28 2.73 -47.73
C ASP A 12 18.01 2.57 -46.38
N GLN A 13 19.27 3.00 -46.28
CA GLN A 13 20.05 2.97 -45.04
C GLN A 13 19.54 3.96 -43.99
N ALA A 14 19.19 5.18 -44.40
CA ALA A 14 18.63 6.19 -43.51
C ALA A 14 17.26 5.75 -42.96
N GLU A 15 16.42 5.14 -43.81
CA GLU A 15 15.11 4.62 -43.41
C GLU A 15 15.25 3.46 -42.40
N LYS A 16 16.15 2.51 -42.66
CA LYS A 16 16.47 1.43 -41.70
C LYS A 16 16.94 1.98 -40.36
N LYS A 17 17.84 2.97 -40.36
CA LYS A 17 18.33 3.59 -39.12
C LYS A 17 17.21 4.26 -38.32
N LYS A 18 16.30 4.96 -39.01
CA LYS A 18 15.12 5.58 -38.38
C LYS A 18 14.16 4.54 -37.78
N ILE A 19 13.99 3.39 -38.45
CA ILE A 19 13.20 2.26 -37.93
C ILE A 19 13.87 1.67 -36.68
N GLU A 20 15.19 1.48 -36.72
CA GLU A 20 15.98 0.97 -35.58
C GLU A 20 15.86 1.90 -34.36
N GLU A 21 16.00 3.22 -34.56
CA GLU A 21 15.85 4.21 -33.50
C GLU A 21 14.45 4.19 -32.88
N LYS A 22 13.39 4.14 -33.72
CA LYS A 22 12.01 3.99 -33.23
C LYS A 22 11.80 2.69 -32.45
N LYS A 23 12.36 1.58 -32.93
CA LYS A 23 12.29 0.28 -32.26
C LYS A 23 12.99 0.33 -30.90
N ASN A 24 14.15 0.95 -30.81
CA ASN A 24 14.88 1.11 -29.56
C ASN A 24 14.09 1.97 -28.56
N ALA A 25 13.53 3.09 -28.99
CA ALA A 25 12.69 3.93 -28.14
C ALA A 25 11.45 3.18 -27.61
N ALA A 26 10.72 2.49 -28.49
CA ALA A 26 9.57 1.66 -28.10
C ALA A 26 9.96 0.53 -27.13
N THR A 27 11.14 -0.04 -27.33
CA THR A 27 11.70 -1.06 -26.43
C THR A 27 12.01 -0.47 -25.05
N THR A 28 12.60 0.74 -24.99
CA THR A 28 12.85 1.44 -23.72
C THR A 28 11.55 1.76 -22.98
N GLU A 29 10.51 2.23 -23.68
CA GLU A 29 9.19 2.45 -23.06
C GLU A 29 8.58 1.15 -22.52
N LEU A 30 8.72 0.04 -23.24
CA LEU A 30 8.27 -1.28 -22.79
C LEU A 30 8.97 -1.71 -21.48
N TYR A 31 10.26 -1.40 -21.34
CA TYR A 31 11.02 -1.68 -20.11
C TYR A 31 10.68 -0.76 -18.95
N LEU A 32 10.31 0.49 -19.20
CA LEU A 32 10.05 1.46 -18.12
C LEU A 32 8.61 1.39 -17.61
N HIS A 33 7.66 0.98 -18.44
CA HIS A 33 6.25 0.95 -18.07
C HIS A 33 5.86 -0.35 -17.35
N CYS A 34 5.13 -0.26 -16.24
CA CYS A 34 4.70 -1.43 -15.43
C CYS A 34 3.99 -2.53 -16.26
N ARG A 35 3.07 -2.14 -17.15
CA ARG A 35 2.41 -3.02 -18.13
C ARG A 35 3.40 -3.78 -19.02
N GLY A 36 4.40 -3.10 -19.55
CA GLY A 36 5.42 -3.73 -20.39
C GLY A 36 6.28 -4.72 -19.61
N HIS A 37 6.69 -4.34 -18.41
CA HIS A 37 7.41 -5.22 -17.48
C HIS A 37 6.60 -6.48 -17.14
N ALA A 38 5.30 -6.35 -16.88
CA ALA A 38 4.41 -7.47 -16.61
C ALA A 38 4.25 -8.38 -17.84
N THR A 39 4.04 -7.81 -19.03
CA THR A 39 4.01 -8.59 -20.29
C THR A 39 5.29 -9.38 -20.51
N MET A 40 6.45 -8.78 -20.25
CA MET A 40 7.74 -9.46 -20.39
C MET A 40 7.88 -10.62 -19.40
N ALA A 41 7.47 -10.41 -18.14
CA ALA A 41 7.46 -11.47 -17.14
C ALA A 41 6.54 -12.63 -17.56
N LEU A 42 5.32 -12.33 -18.03
CA LEU A 42 4.36 -13.33 -18.51
C LEU A 42 4.89 -14.10 -19.72
N SER A 43 5.50 -13.41 -20.69
CA SER A 43 6.13 -14.05 -21.85
C SER A 43 7.24 -15.01 -21.43
N LYS A 44 8.07 -14.62 -20.46
CA LYS A 44 9.12 -15.49 -19.91
C LYS A 44 8.57 -16.70 -19.16
N LEU A 45 7.46 -16.55 -18.42
CA LEU A 45 6.85 -17.63 -17.65
C LEU A 45 6.10 -18.65 -18.54
N HIS A 46 5.38 -18.17 -19.56
CA HIS A 46 4.52 -19.02 -20.40
C HIS A 46 5.21 -19.57 -21.65
N GLY A 47 6.35 -19.00 -22.06
CA GLY A 47 7.18 -19.54 -23.15
C GLY A 47 6.58 -19.39 -24.55
N SER A 48 7.01 -20.26 -25.47
CA SER A 48 6.64 -20.20 -26.89
C SER A 48 5.15 -20.52 -27.08
N GLY A 49 4.37 -19.51 -27.47
CA GLY A 49 2.90 -19.58 -27.60
C GLY A 49 2.17 -18.47 -26.85
N PHE A 50 2.86 -17.74 -25.97
CA PHE A 50 2.29 -16.56 -25.31
C PHE A 50 2.30 -15.34 -26.23
N ASP A 51 1.11 -14.81 -26.55
CA ASP A 51 0.98 -13.58 -27.31
C ASP A 51 1.21 -12.36 -26.41
N GLY A 52 2.46 -11.88 -26.40
CA GLY A 52 2.86 -10.71 -25.62
C GLY A 52 2.18 -9.41 -26.07
N VAL A 53 1.84 -9.28 -27.36
CA VAL A 53 1.18 -8.06 -27.87
C VAL A 53 -0.25 -8.02 -27.35
N ALA A 54 -1.00 -9.13 -27.48
CA ALA A 54 -2.34 -9.21 -26.92
C ALA A 54 -2.35 -9.08 -25.39
N ALA A 55 -1.33 -9.58 -24.70
CA ALA A 55 -1.19 -9.41 -23.26
C ALA A 55 -0.98 -7.94 -22.86
N LEU A 56 -0.09 -7.22 -23.55
CA LEU A 56 0.15 -5.80 -23.32
C LEU A 56 -1.12 -4.97 -23.56
N GLU A 57 -1.86 -5.29 -24.61
CA GLU A 57 -3.12 -4.63 -24.94
C GLU A 57 -4.18 -4.89 -23.85
N ARG A 58 -4.34 -6.14 -23.40
CA ARG A 58 -5.26 -6.48 -22.30
C ARG A 58 -4.89 -5.77 -21.01
N LEU A 59 -3.62 -5.79 -20.61
CA LEU A 59 -3.15 -5.08 -19.43
C LEU A 59 -3.38 -3.57 -19.53
N SER A 60 -3.26 -3.00 -20.73
CA SER A 60 -3.58 -1.59 -20.96
C SER A 60 -5.06 -1.31 -20.74
N ARG A 61 -5.94 -2.15 -21.29
CA ARG A 61 -7.38 -2.06 -21.04
C ARG A 61 -7.75 -2.21 -19.57
N SER A 62 -7.12 -3.13 -18.84
CA SER A 62 -7.34 -3.28 -17.40
C SER A 62 -7.00 -2.00 -16.63
N VAL A 63 -5.89 -1.34 -16.97
CA VAL A 63 -5.50 -0.05 -16.37
C VAL A 63 -6.49 1.05 -16.72
N ASP A 64 -6.93 1.13 -17.98
CA ASP A 64 -7.90 2.13 -18.42
C ASP A 64 -9.25 1.96 -17.72
N ARG A 65 -9.68 0.72 -17.45
CA ARG A 65 -10.90 0.45 -16.67
C ARG A 65 -10.80 1.01 -15.26
N ILE A 66 -9.67 0.82 -14.59
CA ILE A 66 -9.43 1.39 -13.25
C ILE A 66 -9.49 2.91 -13.28
N HIS A 67 -8.87 3.54 -14.29
CA HIS A 67 -8.96 5.00 -14.46
C HIS A 67 -10.39 5.50 -14.67
N ASN A 68 -11.28 4.66 -15.20
CA ASN A 68 -12.70 4.94 -15.38
C ASN A 68 -13.58 4.51 -14.18
N ASN A 69 -12.97 4.22 -13.02
CA ASN A 69 -13.64 3.72 -11.81
C ASN A 69 -14.36 2.37 -11.98
N ASP A 70 -13.98 1.56 -12.97
CA ASP A 70 -14.46 0.19 -13.13
C ASP A 70 -13.52 -0.79 -12.40
N THR A 71 -13.93 -1.24 -11.22
CA THR A 71 -13.19 -2.16 -10.35
C THR A 71 -13.54 -3.62 -10.56
N ASN A 72 -14.46 -3.96 -11.48
CA ASN A 72 -15.01 -5.31 -11.61
C ASN A 72 -13.92 -6.37 -11.85
N GLU A 73 -12.88 -6.03 -12.61
CA GLU A 73 -11.76 -6.93 -12.88
C GLU A 73 -10.91 -7.22 -11.63
N ILE A 74 -10.62 -6.18 -10.85
CA ILE A 74 -9.88 -6.33 -9.59
C ILE A 74 -10.72 -7.12 -8.59
N GLU A 75 -12.02 -6.86 -8.52
CA GLU A 75 -12.94 -7.59 -7.65
C GLU A 75 -12.96 -9.08 -7.98
N ALA A 76 -13.10 -9.41 -9.27
CA ALA A 76 -13.03 -10.78 -9.75
C ALA A 76 -11.67 -11.41 -9.43
N MET A 77 -10.56 -10.71 -9.69
CA MET A 77 -9.21 -11.18 -9.38
C MET A 77 -9.03 -11.50 -7.89
N LEU A 78 -9.43 -10.59 -7.00
CA LEU A 78 -9.31 -10.79 -5.54
C LEU A 78 -10.18 -11.95 -5.05
N MET A 79 -11.39 -12.10 -5.59
CA MET A 79 -12.26 -13.23 -5.28
C MET A 79 -11.63 -14.56 -5.73
N THR A 80 -11.12 -14.62 -6.97
CA THR A 80 -10.43 -15.81 -7.48
C THR A 80 -9.20 -16.15 -6.65
N GLN A 81 -8.39 -15.15 -6.28
CA GLN A 81 -7.22 -15.36 -5.40
C GLN A 81 -7.62 -15.89 -4.02
N ALA A 82 -8.69 -15.36 -3.41
CA ALA A 82 -9.21 -15.86 -2.14
C ALA A 82 -9.63 -17.34 -2.26
N LYS A 83 -10.34 -17.71 -3.32
CA LYS A 83 -10.72 -19.11 -3.60
C LYS A 83 -9.53 -20.02 -3.84
N SER A 84 -8.49 -19.57 -4.54
CA SER A 84 -7.26 -20.36 -4.73
C SER A 84 -6.51 -20.58 -3.41
N LEU A 85 -6.47 -19.59 -2.53
CA LEU A 85 -5.86 -19.73 -1.19
C LEU A 85 -6.68 -20.65 -0.29
N GLU A 86 -8.02 -20.57 -0.35
CA GLU A 86 -8.91 -21.50 0.34
C GLU A 86 -8.70 -22.95 -0.14
N TYR A 87 -8.57 -23.16 -1.47
CA TYR A 87 -8.22 -24.46 -2.01
C TYR A 87 -6.86 -24.95 -1.49
N LEU A 88 -5.83 -24.10 -1.49
CA LEU A 88 -4.51 -24.44 -0.97
C LEU A 88 -4.56 -24.83 0.52
N PHE A 89 -5.40 -24.17 1.30
CA PHE A 89 -5.64 -24.53 2.69
C PHE A 89 -6.19 -25.97 2.82
N TYR A 90 -7.25 -26.30 2.08
CA TYR A 90 -7.83 -27.65 2.12
C TYR A 90 -6.87 -28.72 1.57
N ASP A 91 -6.15 -28.42 0.50
CA ASP A 91 -5.14 -29.31 -0.08
C ASP A 91 -3.99 -29.60 0.90
N ALA A 92 -3.51 -28.58 1.63
CA ALA A 92 -2.49 -28.75 2.66
C ALA A 92 -3.00 -29.58 3.84
N LEU A 93 -4.23 -29.32 4.33
CA LEU A 93 -4.82 -30.10 5.42
C LEU A 93 -5.02 -31.57 5.05
N GLY A 94 -5.43 -31.85 3.80
CA GLY A 94 -5.62 -33.22 3.31
C GLY A 94 -4.33 -34.06 3.28
N LYS A 95 -3.16 -33.42 3.28
CA LYS A 95 -1.85 -34.10 3.26
C LYS A 95 -1.33 -34.45 4.65
N ILE A 96 -1.81 -33.79 5.71
CA ILE A 96 -1.32 -33.97 7.08
C ILE A 96 -1.45 -35.43 7.57
N PRO A 97 -2.60 -36.13 7.45
CA PRO A 97 -2.77 -37.46 8.03
C PRO A 97 -1.81 -38.52 7.50
N ASN A 98 -1.31 -38.36 6.28
CA ASN A 98 -0.43 -39.30 5.59
C ASN A 98 1.05 -38.85 5.60
N SER A 99 1.37 -37.80 6.34
CA SER A 99 2.70 -37.19 6.36
C SER A 99 3.46 -37.56 7.64
N ASN A 100 4.80 -37.58 7.57
CA ASN A 100 5.61 -37.69 8.79
C ASN A 100 5.52 -36.38 9.61
N LEU A 101 6.04 -36.38 10.84
CA LEU A 101 5.90 -35.23 11.75
C LEU A 101 6.45 -33.91 11.17
N GLU A 102 7.61 -33.95 10.52
CA GLU A 102 8.23 -32.77 9.90
C GLU A 102 7.38 -32.21 8.76
N HIS A 103 6.88 -33.07 7.88
CA HIS A 103 6.02 -32.67 6.76
C HIS A 103 4.65 -32.20 7.26
N ALA A 104 4.11 -32.81 8.32
CA ALA A 104 2.87 -32.38 8.94
C ALA A 104 2.97 -30.95 9.47
N GLU A 105 4.08 -30.59 10.10
CA GLU A 105 4.34 -29.22 10.57
C GLU A 105 4.44 -28.22 9.40
N VAL A 106 5.13 -28.61 8.32
CA VAL A 106 5.22 -27.80 7.10
C VAL A 106 3.85 -27.60 6.45
N PHE A 107 3.05 -28.65 6.30
CA PHE A 107 1.71 -28.56 5.71
C PHE A 107 0.75 -27.75 6.61
N ALA A 108 0.80 -27.94 7.93
CA ALA A 108 0.05 -27.12 8.87
C ALA A 108 0.44 -25.63 8.76
N SER A 109 1.72 -25.34 8.64
CA SER A 109 2.23 -23.97 8.44
C SER A 109 1.75 -23.37 7.11
N ILE A 110 1.77 -24.14 6.02
CA ILE A 110 1.24 -23.70 4.71
C ILE A 110 -0.27 -23.43 4.82
N ALA A 111 -1.02 -24.31 5.45
CA ALA A 111 -2.46 -24.16 5.65
C ALA A 111 -2.78 -22.87 6.40
N LEU A 112 -2.16 -22.64 7.57
CA LEU A 112 -2.39 -21.42 8.36
C LEU A 112 -2.00 -20.15 7.61
N LYS A 113 -0.92 -20.17 6.83
CA LYS A 113 -0.53 -19.04 5.95
C LYS A 113 -1.56 -18.81 4.84
N ALA A 114 -2.06 -19.86 4.20
CA ALA A 114 -3.09 -19.78 3.16
C ALA A 114 -4.40 -19.22 3.71
N GLN A 115 -4.84 -19.67 4.89
CA GLN A 115 -6.02 -19.15 5.59
C GLN A 115 -5.87 -17.65 5.93
N SER A 116 -4.70 -17.27 6.48
CA SER A 116 -4.39 -15.86 6.76
C SER A 116 -4.39 -15.01 5.49
N GLY A 117 -3.83 -15.53 4.40
CA GLY A 117 -3.85 -14.91 3.07
C GLY A 117 -5.27 -14.71 2.53
N CYS A 118 -6.12 -15.73 2.61
CA CYS A 118 -7.52 -15.67 2.17
C CYS A 118 -8.31 -14.59 2.93
N ARG A 119 -8.13 -14.50 4.25
CA ARG A 119 -8.74 -13.42 5.04
C ARG A 119 -8.26 -12.03 4.58
N LYS A 120 -6.96 -11.88 4.32
CA LYS A 120 -6.39 -10.60 3.85
C LYS A 120 -6.92 -10.19 2.47
N THR A 121 -7.07 -11.12 1.54
CA THR A 121 -7.63 -10.82 0.21
C THR A 121 -9.11 -10.45 0.28
N LEU A 122 -9.90 -11.13 1.12
CA LEU A 122 -11.30 -10.76 1.35
C LEU A 122 -11.44 -9.40 2.05
N MET A 123 -10.54 -9.07 2.98
CA MET A 123 -10.50 -7.73 3.59
C MET A 123 -10.16 -6.66 2.56
N ALA A 124 -9.17 -6.90 1.68
CA ALA A 124 -8.84 -5.98 0.60
C ALA A 124 -10.03 -5.76 -0.36
N LEU A 125 -10.79 -6.82 -0.67
CA LEU A 125 -12.01 -6.72 -1.47
C LEU A 125 -13.10 -5.90 -0.77
N ALA A 126 -13.30 -6.11 0.54
CA ALA A 126 -14.26 -5.34 1.33
C ALA A 126 -13.88 -3.86 1.40
N GLU A 127 -12.59 -3.55 1.58
CA GLU A 127 -12.05 -2.19 1.58
C GLU A 127 -12.12 -1.53 0.20
N LEU A 128 -11.99 -2.31 -0.89
CA LEU A 128 -12.19 -1.80 -2.25
C LEU A 128 -13.65 -1.38 -2.49
N LYS A 129 -14.63 -2.20 -2.05
CA LYS A 129 -16.07 -1.91 -2.20
C LYS A 129 -16.57 -0.81 -1.29
N HIS A 130 -16.04 -0.78 -0.07
CA HIS A 130 -16.39 0.21 0.93
C HIS A 130 -15.09 0.83 1.43
N PRO A 131 -14.48 1.74 0.64
CA PRO A 131 -13.33 2.49 1.11
C PRO A 131 -13.74 3.10 2.44
N ARG A 132 -12.99 2.79 3.50
CA ARG A 132 -13.29 3.33 4.83
C ARG A 132 -13.39 4.83 4.62
N ARG A 133 -14.61 5.36 4.71
CA ARG A 133 -14.89 6.74 4.38
C ARG A 133 -13.85 7.53 5.11
N SER A 134 -13.00 8.16 4.30
CA SER A 134 -11.86 8.98 4.69
C SER A 134 -12.17 9.53 6.06
N THR A 135 -11.39 9.09 7.05
CA THR A 135 -11.33 9.68 8.39
C THR A 135 -11.65 11.13 8.17
N THR A 136 -12.88 11.53 8.50
CA THR A 136 -13.26 12.92 8.32
C THR A 136 -12.33 13.59 9.28
N ILE A 137 -11.24 14.16 8.76
CA ILE A 137 -10.40 15.07 9.48
C ILE A 137 -11.34 16.24 9.62
N ILE A 138 -12.27 16.12 10.58
CA ILE A 138 -12.98 17.21 11.17
C ILE A 138 -11.80 18.01 11.68
N ARG A 139 -11.36 18.98 10.86
CA ARG A 139 -10.44 20.01 11.29
C ARG A 139 -11.17 20.57 12.49
N GLN A 140 -10.78 20.15 13.69
CA GLN A 140 -11.30 20.71 14.91
C GLN A 140 -10.98 22.18 14.78
N GLN A 141 -11.99 22.96 14.40
CA GLN A 141 -11.88 24.39 14.31
C GLN A 141 -11.68 24.79 15.76
N ASN A 142 -10.44 25.12 16.10
CA ASN A 142 -10.08 25.58 17.43
C ASN A 142 -10.76 26.94 17.59
N ASN A 143 -12.04 26.91 17.93
CA ASN A 143 -12.85 28.08 18.25
C ASN A 143 -12.45 28.50 19.66
N ALA A 144 -11.20 28.93 19.80
CA ALA A 144 -10.78 29.76 20.92
C ALA A 144 -11.50 31.11 20.76
N ILE A 145 -12.80 31.11 21.05
CA ILE A 145 -13.51 32.31 21.44
C ILE A 145 -12.78 32.74 22.72
N THR A 146 -11.97 33.78 22.55
CA THR A 146 -11.26 34.55 23.56
C THR A 146 -11.84 34.34 24.97
N GLN A 147 -11.21 33.48 25.76
CA GLN A 147 -11.48 33.43 27.20
C GLN A 147 -10.90 34.71 27.81
N GLN A 148 -11.78 35.66 28.10
CA GLN A 148 -11.42 36.81 28.91
C GLN A 148 -11.30 36.34 30.36
N VAL A 149 -10.05 36.23 30.82
CA VAL A 149 -9.78 36.20 32.25
C VAL A 149 -9.90 37.64 32.77
N ASN A 150 -10.98 37.91 33.49
CA ASN A 150 -11.15 39.18 34.20
C ASN A 150 -10.06 39.28 35.27
N ASN A 151 -8.99 40.04 34.99
CA ASN A 151 -8.14 40.56 36.05
C ASN A 151 -8.42 42.06 36.18
N ASN A 152 -9.03 42.43 37.29
CA ASN A 152 -9.55 43.76 37.53
C ASN A 152 -8.41 44.74 37.84
N VAL A 153 -8.05 45.61 36.89
CA VAL A 153 -7.47 46.93 37.20
C VAL A 153 -8.05 47.95 36.22
N LYS A 154 -8.77 48.93 36.78
CA LYS A 154 -9.22 50.16 36.11
C LYS A 154 -8.01 50.99 35.68
N SER A 155 -7.95 51.44 34.42
CA SER A 155 -8.01 52.87 34.08
C SER A 155 -8.02 53.10 32.56
N GLU A 156 -8.96 53.95 32.15
CA GLU A 156 -8.83 55.00 31.12
C GLU A 156 -8.69 54.60 29.63
N VAL A 157 -9.83 54.77 28.94
CA VAL A 157 -10.02 55.39 27.61
C VAL A 157 -8.83 55.34 26.64
N CYS A 158 -8.97 54.58 25.54
CA CYS A 158 -8.82 55.12 24.18
C CYS A 158 -9.26 54.12 23.08
N GLU A 159 -10.21 54.60 22.29
CA GLU A 159 -10.45 54.44 20.85
C GLU A 159 -10.20 53.10 20.12
N ILE A 160 -11.27 52.66 19.45
CA ILE A 160 -11.34 51.57 18.49
C ILE A 160 -10.69 52.01 17.18
N GLU A 161 -9.56 51.43 16.80
CA GLU A 161 -9.05 51.49 15.43
C GLU A 161 -8.90 50.10 14.81
N ASN A 162 -9.65 49.90 13.73
CA ASN A 162 -9.55 48.75 12.84
C ASN A 162 -8.18 48.72 12.16
N ASN A 163 -7.30 47.80 12.54
CA ASN A 163 -6.10 47.51 11.78
C ASN A 163 -6.23 46.19 11.01
N LYS A 164 -6.63 46.32 9.74
CA LYS A 164 -6.45 45.27 8.72
C LYS A 164 -4.95 45.17 8.39
N ASN A 165 -4.24 44.25 9.02
CA ASN A 165 -2.94 43.82 8.53
C ASN A 165 -2.85 42.30 8.52
N ILE A 166 -3.11 41.75 7.32
CA ILE A 166 -2.65 40.43 6.92
C ILE A 166 -1.17 40.61 6.57
N ALA A 167 -0.27 39.99 7.34
CA ALA A 167 1.07 39.65 6.86
C ALA A 167 1.64 38.53 7.73
N ASN A 168 1.58 37.30 7.19
CA ASN A 168 2.46 36.21 7.61
C ASN A 168 3.86 36.56 7.07
N GLU A 169 4.70 37.18 7.89
CA GLU A 169 6.12 37.28 7.59
C GLU A 169 6.92 36.57 8.69
N LEU A 170 7.61 35.53 8.23
CA LEU A 170 8.52 34.68 8.97
C LEU A 170 9.72 35.53 9.41
N ASN A 171 9.65 36.08 10.63
CA ASN A 171 10.77 36.82 11.21
C ASN A 171 11.83 35.83 11.72
N ALA A 172 12.78 35.56 10.84
CA ALA A 172 14.07 35.02 11.19
C ALA A 172 14.77 35.94 12.21
N LYS A 173 15.42 35.27 13.18
CA LYS A 173 16.38 35.77 14.18
C LYS A 173 15.78 36.33 15.49
N VAL A 174 15.60 35.44 16.46
CA VAL A 174 15.97 35.71 17.86
C VAL A 174 16.74 34.51 18.40
N ALA A 175 17.94 34.77 18.92
CA ALA A 175 19.00 33.82 19.25
C ALA A 175 18.86 33.20 20.65
N HIS A 176 17.66 32.79 21.07
CA HIS A 176 17.45 32.33 22.44
C HIS A 176 16.52 31.11 22.54
N GLU A 177 16.81 30.03 21.80
CA GLU A 177 16.24 28.71 22.14
C GLU A 177 17.04 27.53 21.56
N ALA A 178 18.33 27.73 21.27
CA ALA A 178 19.29 26.62 21.21
C ALA A 178 19.62 26.16 22.64
N LYS A 179 18.60 25.76 23.40
CA LYS A 179 18.77 25.10 24.68
C LYS A 179 18.75 23.61 24.41
N ASN A 180 19.97 23.05 24.35
CA ASN A 180 20.28 21.63 24.27
C ASN A 180 19.17 20.76 24.87
N MET A 181 18.39 20.09 24.01
CA MET A 181 17.52 19.01 24.46
C MET A 181 18.39 17.80 24.74
N ASP A 182 18.78 17.66 26.00
CA ASP A 182 19.35 16.44 26.56
C ASP A 182 18.27 15.34 26.54
N ILE A 183 18.40 14.39 25.62
CA ILE A 183 17.55 13.20 25.54
C ILE A 183 18.29 12.10 26.32
N GLY A 184 18.25 12.23 27.64
CA GLY A 184 18.98 11.37 28.57
C GLY A 184 18.29 11.27 29.92
N THR A 185 17.04 10.78 29.97
CA THR A 185 16.40 10.41 31.23
C THR A 185 15.99 8.95 31.21
N THR A 186 16.66 8.17 32.06
CA THR A 186 16.33 6.79 32.41
C THR A 186 14.96 6.73 33.08
N VAL A 187 14.04 5.94 32.52
CA VAL A 187 12.73 5.67 33.12
C VAL A 187 12.90 4.72 34.31
N ALA A 188 12.41 5.11 35.48
CA ALA A 188 12.36 4.25 36.65
C ALA A 188 11.31 3.14 36.47
N PRO A 189 11.60 1.87 36.84
CA PRO A 189 10.60 0.81 36.76
C PRO A 189 9.50 1.02 37.81
N SER A 190 8.25 1.10 37.36
CA SER A 190 7.09 1.10 38.25
C SER A 190 6.84 -0.32 38.78
N SER A 191 6.90 -0.50 40.10
CA SER A 191 6.54 -1.75 40.77
C SER A 191 5.02 -1.89 40.86
N ALA A 192 4.42 -2.69 39.97
CA ALA A 192 3.05 -3.17 40.12
C ALA A 192 3.07 -4.68 40.44
N ASN A 193 3.56 -5.04 41.63
CA ASN A 193 3.32 -6.36 42.21
C ASN A 193 1.94 -6.32 42.89
N THR A 194 0.95 -6.94 42.27
CA THR A 194 -0.28 -7.35 42.96
C THR A 194 -0.27 -8.87 43.02
N SER A 195 -0.18 -9.43 44.22
CA SER A 195 -0.28 -10.88 44.46
C SER A 195 -1.72 -11.33 44.20
N ALA A 196 -1.94 -12.18 43.19
CA ALA A 196 -3.21 -12.85 42.98
C ALA A 196 -3.23 -14.18 43.75
N GLU A 197 -4.28 -14.38 44.54
CA GLU A 197 -4.54 -15.56 45.37
C GLU A 197 -4.64 -16.86 44.54
N ALA A 198 -4.19 -17.96 45.16
CA ALA A 198 -4.37 -19.31 44.65
C ALA A 198 -5.86 -19.70 44.73
N MET A 199 -6.50 -19.88 43.57
CA MET A 199 -7.83 -20.46 43.49
C MET A 199 -7.80 -21.96 43.86
N ALA A 200 -8.73 -22.33 44.74
CA ALA A 200 -8.84 -23.63 45.40
C ALA A 200 -9.00 -24.84 44.45
N MET A 201 -8.69 -26.02 44.98
CA MET A 201 -8.93 -27.33 44.35
C MET A 201 -10.41 -27.53 44.02
N LEU A 202 -10.70 -27.76 42.74
CA LEU A 202 -11.99 -28.27 42.28
C LEU A 202 -12.06 -29.76 42.62
N ASP A 203 -12.93 -30.12 43.56
CA ASP A 203 -13.19 -31.50 43.96
C ASP A 203 -13.98 -32.23 42.87
N ARG A 204 -13.42 -33.34 42.36
CA ARG A 204 -14.00 -34.15 41.29
C ARG A 204 -14.79 -35.30 41.92
N PRO A 205 -16.12 -35.41 41.73
CA PRO A 205 -16.86 -36.56 42.23
C PRO A 205 -16.45 -37.85 41.51
N LYS A 206 -16.26 -38.93 42.28
CA LYS A 206 -15.94 -40.28 41.79
C LYS A 206 -17.20 -41.04 41.34
N ASN A 207 -17.11 -41.52 40.10
CA ASN A 207 -17.68 -42.70 39.43
C ASN A 207 -19.16 -43.10 39.58
N SER A 208 -19.75 -43.41 38.43
CA SER A 208 -20.22 -44.77 38.11
C SER A 208 -19.54 -45.25 36.83
#